data_AF-A0A821RD62-F1
#
_entry.id   AF-A0A821RD62-F1
#
_cell.length_a   1.000
_cell.length_b   1.000
_cell.length_c   1.000
_cell.angle_alpha   90.00
_cell.angle_beta   90.00
_cell.angle_gamma   90.00
#
_symmetry.space_group_name_H-M   'P 1'
#
loop_
_entity.id
_entity.type
_entity.pdbx_description
1 polymer ?
#
loop_
_entity_poly.entity_id
_entity_poly.type
_entity_poly.pdbx_seq_one_letter_code
_entity_poly.pdbx_strand_id
1 'polypeptide(L)'
;MMNQQANTREHAIRYLIDLRITIIDSVVLQATTLAQLTDIKSELARKTIYFGVTKCEKLIEVLLSYSKQISIELLGMAVNPIFNIISNIIIGINSVLLDCSKVLQQDFIDTNRFSDDYDTDLEYVWSNPYIFANGNDFSKETIQSNRNLYYQEETALLIESKTQHILKTLINLISQHLNIGQKFQLDIESIGVTIEKTTVNDIINKTIKQSNGAEIHLKNFEIDENKLFVTLSLSESIEIITPRDKNLQLPTIILQNVTNLTNNETYFHFNYFNITHHMNLSTSLHVEIQPNNKNLAYFTIIYFDNVSNLDINQIDEWKLFCPHDNEKDPYSLFFNNTRIKDHHMAVLGIRKVGPKTNHYQTQCFSTHLTKFAGGWIVIPKSLDWKYMKENAQFEQNKTIYATLITIDSLFIFIFIFAAMKDRKYVKKLMMTPLLDNKKSDKYFYEIIVFTGMRNDAGTKSKVYFILSDNDNDTGLRLLDAEGSILERGNIDLFLMAVSSCLGPSNYLRIGHDNSGDSSDASWFLK
;
A
#
# COMPACT_ATOMS: atom_id res chain seq x y z
N MET A 1 -0.48 31.29 -0.47
CA MET A 1 -1.57 31.61 0.47
C MET A 1 -2.26 30.33 0.96
N MET A 2 -2.84 29.51 0.08
CA MET A 2 -3.50 28.23 0.42
C MET A 2 -2.64 27.28 1.28
N ASN A 3 -1.40 26.94 0.88
CA ASN A 3 -0.51 26.09 1.70
C ASN A 3 -0.19 26.68 3.09
N GLN A 4 -0.08 28.00 3.20
CA GLN A 4 0.21 28.66 4.48
C GLN A 4 -1.00 28.59 5.43
N GLN A 5 -2.20 28.73 4.88
CA GLN A 5 -3.46 28.57 5.62
C GLN A 5 -3.64 27.11 6.06
N ALA A 6 -3.39 26.15 5.16
CA ALA A 6 -3.42 24.72 5.47
C ALA A 6 -2.45 24.35 6.60
N ASN A 7 -1.19 24.82 6.55
CA ASN A 7 -0.20 24.58 7.61
C ASN A 7 -0.62 25.17 8.95
N THR A 8 -1.25 26.36 8.94
CA THR A 8 -1.76 27.00 10.15
C THR A 8 -2.91 26.19 10.75
N ARG A 9 -3.81 25.65 9.91
CA ARG A 9 -4.90 24.77 10.38
C ARG A 9 -4.37 23.44 10.91
N GLU A 10 -3.40 22.82 10.25
CA GLU A 10 -2.76 21.60 10.76
C GLU A 10 -2.19 21.83 12.17
N HIS A 11 -1.49 22.96 12.38
CA HIS A 11 -0.93 23.29 13.68
C HIS A 11 -2.03 23.44 14.76
N ALA A 12 -3.13 24.12 14.43
CA ALA A 12 -4.28 24.27 15.32
C ALA A 12 -4.96 22.93 15.63
N ILE A 13 -5.16 22.08 14.63
CA ILE A 13 -5.75 20.74 14.80
C ILE A 13 -4.84 19.85 15.64
N ARG A 14 -3.52 19.87 15.40
CA ARG A 14 -2.54 19.13 16.21
C ARG A 14 -2.62 19.56 17.68
N TYR A 15 -2.69 20.87 17.95
CA TYR A 15 -2.87 21.37 19.31
C TYR A 15 -4.18 20.86 19.95
N LEU A 16 -5.29 20.84 19.21
CA LEU A 16 -6.56 20.31 19.71
C LEU A 16 -6.49 18.82 20.07
N ILE A 17 -5.68 18.01 19.39
CA ILE A 17 -5.53 16.57 19.70
C ILE A 17 -5.00 16.36 21.12
N ASP A 18 -4.01 17.17 21.50
CA ASP A 18 -3.29 17.06 22.76
C ASP A 18 -4.06 17.67 23.94
N LEU A 19 -5.10 18.47 23.67
CA LEU A 19 -5.98 18.99 24.70
C LEU A 19 -6.74 17.85 25.40
N ARG A 20 -6.63 17.84 26.73
CA ARG A 20 -7.38 16.93 27.60
C ARG A 20 -8.87 17.20 27.52
N ILE A 21 -9.67 16.15 27.62
CA ILE A 21 -11.13 16.21 27.67
C ILE A 21 -11.53 15.76 29.07
N THR A 22 -11.97 16.70 29.92
CA THR A 22 -12.23 16.43 31.34
C THR A 22 -13.71 16.40 31.69
N ILE A 23 -14.54 17.15 30.96
CA ILE A 23 -15.98 17.31 31.18
C ILE A 23 -16.73 17.28 29.84
N ILE A 24 -18.04 17.04 29.90
CA ILE A 24 -18.89 16.96 28.70
C ILE A 24 -18.89 18.26 27.88
N ASP A 25 -18.88 19.43 28.52
CA ASP A 25 -18.81 20.72 27.81
C ASP A 25 -17.51 20.88 27.03
N SER A 26 -16.44 20.23 27.49
CA SER A 26 -15.17 20.17 26.77
C SER A 26 -15.28 19.34 25.49
N VAL A 27 -16.17 18.34 25.45
CA VAL A 27 -16.45 17.57 24.23
C VAL A 27 -17.13 18.48 23.21
N VAL A 28 -18.20 19.19 23.63
CA VAL A 28 -18.95 20.11 22.76
C VAL A 28 -18.04 21.20 22.19
N LEU A 29 -17.25 21.85 23.05
CA LEU A 29 -16.34 22.92 22.65
C LEU A 29 -15.30 22.42 21.65
N GLN A 30 -14.58 21.35 21.98
CA GLN A 30 -13.51 20.83 21.13
C GLN A 30 -14.05 20.27 19.81
N ALA A 31 -15.22 19.61 19.81
CA ALA A 31 -15.87 19.13 18.61
C ALA A 31 -16.31 20.29 17.70
N THR A 32 -16.86 21.37 18.28
CA THR A 32 -17.28 22.56 17.52
C THR A 32 -16.08 23.28 16.90
N THR A 33 -15.00 23.47 17.67
CA THR A 33 -13.77 24.07 17.15
C THR A 33 -13.14 23.23 16.06
N LEU A 34 -13.08 21.90 16.24
CA LEU A 34 -12.54 21.00 15.23
C LEU A 34 -13.41 20.99 13.96
N ALA A 35 -14.74 21.02 14.08
CA ALA A 35 -15.65 21.14 12.94
C ALA A 35 -15.34 22.38 12.10
N GLN A 36 -15.17 23.55 12.73
CA GLN A 36 -14.80 24.79 12.05
C GLN A 36 -13.42 24.71 11.37
N LEU A 37 -12.44 24.06 11.99
CA LEU A 37 -11.12 23.90 11.40
C LEU A 37 -11.12 22.93 10.20
N THR A 38 -12.06 21.99 10.16
CA THR A 38 -12.23 21.04 9.04
C THR A 38 -13.15 21.52 7.92
N ASP A 39 -13.83 22.66 8.09
CA ASP A 39 -14.86 23.14 7.16
C ASP A 39 -14.34 23.40 5.74
N ILE A 40 -13.07 23.82 5.64
CA ILE A 40 -12.42 24.11 4.36
C ILE A 40 -11.80 22.81 3.83
N LYS A 41 -12.66 21.99 3.22
CA LYS A 41 -12.41 20.61 2.76
C LYS A 41 -11.18 20.48 1.83
N SER A 42 -10.93 21.48 0.97
CA SER A 42 -9.84 21.48 -0.02
C SER A 42 -8.46 21.83 0.55
N GLU A 43 -8.39 22.23 1.82
CA GLU A 43 -7.14 22.65 2.48
C GLU A 43 -6.75 21.69 3.63
N LEU A 44 -7.26 20.46 3.61
CA LEU A 44 -6.95 19.41 4.58
C LEU A 44 -5.87 18.46 4.06
N ALA A 45 -4.72 18.46 4.74
CA ALA A 45 -3.65 17.49 4.49
C ALA A 45 -3.99 16.13 5.11
N ARG A 46 -3.47 15.02 4.58
CA ARG A 46 -3.73 13.66 5.09
C ARG A 46 -3.47 13.50 6.58
N LYS A 47 -2.35 14.02 7.08
CA LYS A 47 -2.04 13.97 8.54
C LYS A 47 -3.11 14.72 9.33
N THR A 48 -3.52 15.90 8.86
CA THR A 48 -4.61 16.70 9.45
C THR A 48 -5.93 15.94 9.50
N ILE A 49 -6.24 15.18 8.44
CA ILE A 49 -7.44 14.36 8.37
C ILE A 49 -7.35 13.21 9.38
N TYR A 50 -6.25 12.46 9.40
CA TYR A 50 -6.00 11.40 10.38
C TYR A 50 -6.13 11.90 11.83
N PHE A 51 -5.54 13.06 12.10
CA PHE A 51 -5.63 13.76 13.37
C PHE A 51 -7.05 14.15 13.75
N GLY A 52 -7.83 14.68 12.80
CA GLY A 52 -9.24 14.99 13.00
C GLY A 52 -10.07 13.76 13.39
N VAL A 53 -9.92 12.65 12.65
CA VAL A 53 -10.63 11.39 12.96
C VAL A 53 -10.21 10.83 14.32
N THR A 54 -8.92 10.82 14.62
CA THR A 54 -8.40 10.32 15.91
C THR A 54 -8.93 11.15 17.08
N LYS A 55 -9.06 12.46 16.91
CA LYS A 55 -9.67 13.31 17.94
C LYS A 55 -11.16 13.02 18.09
N CYS A 56 -11.89 12.74 17.00
CA CYS A 56 -13.29 12.30 17.07
C CYS A 56 -13.46 11.01 17.88
N GLU A 57 -12.59 10.01 17.70
CA GLU A 57 -12.61 8.78 18.51
C GLU A 57 -12.49 9.10 20.01
N LYS A 58 -11.49 9.91 20.40
CA LYS A 58 -11.30 10.34 21.80
C LYS A 58 -12.52 11.09 22.36
N LEU A 59 -13.13 11.97 21.55
CA LEU A 59 -14.33 12.72 21.94
C LEU A 59 -15.53 11.78 22.19
N ILE A 60 -15.69 10.76 21.34
CA ILE A 60 -16.76 9.77 21.45
C ILE A 60 -16.55 8.85 22.65
N GLU A 61 -15.32 8.40 22.92
CA GLU A 61 -15.02 7.59 24.11
C GLU A 61 -15.44 8.30 25.39
N VAL A 62 -15.12 9.60 25.51
CA VAL A 62 -15.57 10.41 26.64
C VAL A 62 -17.08 10.56 26.63
N LEU A 63 -17.69 10.88 25.48
CA LEU A 63 -19.15 11.01 25.37
C LEU A 63 -19.89 9.72 25.81
N LEU A 64 -19.37 8.54 25.43
CA LEU A 64 -19.91 7.24 25.86
C LEU A 64 -19.83 7.05 27.37
N SER A 65 -18.75 7.51 28.02
CA SER A 65 -18.62 7.43 29.49
C SER A 65 -19.71 8.22 30.22
N TYR A 66 -20.25 9.28 29.60
CA TYR A 66 -21.33 10.10 30.14
C TYR A 66 -22.73 9.73 29.60
N SER A 67 -22.84 8.72 28.73
CA SER A 67 -24.10 8.32 28.07
C SER A 67 -25.28 8.13 29.03
N LYS A 68 -25.08 7.58 30.23
CA LYS A 68 -26.19 7.36 31.18
C LYS A 68 -26.71 8.63 31.86
N GLN A 69 -25.96 9.74 31.81
CA GLN A 69 -26.22 10.97 32.56
C GLN A 69 -26.49 12.19 31.65
N ILE A 70 -26.39 12.02 30.33
CA ILE A 70 -26.53 13.11 29.37
C ILE A 70 -27.98 13.30 28.91
N SER A 71 -28.42 14.56 28.78
CA SER A 71 -29.70 14.89 28.15
C SER A 71 -29.61 14.74 26.62
N ILE A 72 -30.73 14.50 25.96
CA ILE A 72 -30.74 14.36 24.48
C ILE A 72 -30.34 15.66 23.76
N GLU A 73 -30.63 16.82 24.37
CA GLU A 73 -30.23 18.13 23.84
C GLU A 73 -28.71 18.31 23.89
N LEU A 74 -28.08 18.03 25.05
CA LEU A 74 -26.64 18.15 25.22
C LEU A 74 -25.90 17.09 24.39
N LEU A 75 -26.48 15.90 24.25
CA LEU A 75 -26.01 14.88 23.33
C LEU A 75 -26.02 15.40 21.89
N GLY A 76 -27.11 16.02 21.44
CA GLY A 76 -27.19 16.65 20.12
C GLY A 76 -26.11 17.71 19.90
N MET A 77 -25.85 18.57 20.91
CA MET A 77 -24.79 19.59 20.83
C MET A 77 -23.38 18.99 20.69
N ALA A 78 -23.12 17.81 21.28
CA ALA A 78 -21.84 17.13 21.15
C ALA A 78 -21.74 16.33 19.84
N VAL A 79 -22.83 15.72 19.41
CA VAL A 79 -22.90 14.80 18.27
C VAL A 79 -22.89 15.55 16.93
N ASN A 80 -23.63 16.66 16.79
CA ASN A 80 -23.73 17.39 15.52
C ASN A 80 -22.36 17.83 14.99
N PRO A 81 -21.48 18.46 15.79
CA PRO A 81 -20.16 18.86 15.30
C PRO A 81 -19.29 17.65 14.92
N ILE A 82 -19.41 16.52 15.62
CA ILE A 82 -18.65 15.29 15.30
C ILE A 82 -19.07 14.74 13.93
N PHE A 83 -20.37 14.73 13.63
CA PHE A 83 -20.86 14.35 12.30
C PHE A 83 -20.38 15.30 11.21
N ASN A 84 -20.37 16.62 11.46
CA ASN A 84 -19.83 17.60 10.53
C ASN A 84 -18.35 17.36 10.24
N ILE A 85 -17.54 17.03 11.26
CA ILE A 85 -16.13 16.69 11.08
C ILE A 85 -15.97 15.47 10.17
N ILE A 86 -16.70 14.39 10.42
CA ILE A 86 -16.65 13.17 9.59
C ILE A 86 -17.01 13.49 8.15
N SER A 87 -18.08 14.26 7.95
CA SER A 87 -18.55 14.67 6.64
C SER A 87 -17.48 15.47 5.88
N ASN A 88 -16.90 16.48 6.55
CA ASN A 88 -15.84 17.30 5.99
C ASN A 88 -14.59 16.48 5.65
N ILE A 89 -14.24 15.52 6.49
CA ILE A 89 -13.11 14.61 6.29
C ILE A 89 -13.32 13.69 5.08
N ILE A 90 -14.49 13.05 4.98
CA ILE A 90 -14.81 12.17 3.84
C ILE A 90 -14.78 12.96 2.53
N ILE A 91 -15.35 14.17 2.50
CA ILE A 91 -15.29 15.03 1.32
C ILE A 91 -13.84 15.44 1.02
N GLY A 92 -13.07 15.82 2.04
CA GLY A 92 -11.66 16.20 1.88
C GLY A 92 -10.85 15.09 1.20
N ILE A 93 -10.96 13.85 1.70
CA ILE A 93 -10.29 12.67 1.12
C ILE A 93 -10.74 12.44 -0.32
N ASN A 94 -12.06 12.35 -0.55
CA ASN A 94 -12.61 12.05 -1.87
C ASN A 94 -12.25 13.15 -2.88
N SER A 95 -12.20 14.41 -2.46
CA SER A 95 -11.82 15.53 -3.32
C SER A 95 -10.37 15.45 -3.80
N VAL A 96 -9.48 14.81 -3.04
CA VAL A 96 -8.07 14.60 -3.43
C VAL A 96 -7.95 13.33 -4.28
N LEU A 97 -8.61 12.23 -3.93
CA LEU A 97 -8.58 10.98 -4.69
C LEU A 97 -9.25 11.08 -6.08
N LEU A 98 -10.27 11.92 -6.21
CA LEU A 98 -10.97 12.16 -7.48
C LEU A 98 -10.33 13.29 -8.33
N ASP A 99 -9.11 13.73 -7.98
CA ASP A 99 -8.41 14.86 -8.61
C ASP A 99 -9.23 16.17 -8.69
N CYS A 100 -10.25 16.30 -7.83
CA CYS A 100 -11.12 17.47 -7.76
C CYS A 100 -10.45 18.64 -7.00
N SER A 101 -9.31 18.39 -6.35
CA SER A 101 -8.53 19.35 -5.57
C SER A 101 -7.03 19.08 -5.74
N LYS A 102 -6.18 20.10 -5.53
CA LYS A 102 -4.72 19.95 -5.65
C LYS A 102 -4.13 19.38 -4.37
N VAL A 103 -3.21 18.44 -4.51
CA VAL A 103 -2.40 17.92 -3.39
C VAL A 103 -1.67 19.08 -2.72
N LEU A 104 -1.82 19.20 -1.40
CA LEU A 104 -1.15 20.21 -0.61
C LEU A 104 0.36 19.94 -0.54
N GLN A 105 1.15 21.01 -0.50
CA GLN A 105 2.61 20.88 -0.46
C GLN A 105 3.09 20.10 0.78
N GLN A 106 2.37 20.20 1.89
CA GLN A 106 2.70 19.48 3.12
C GLN A 106 2.54 17.97 2.97
N ASP A 107 1.48 17.49 2.31
CA ASP A 107 1.31 16.06 2.00
C ASP A 107 2.40 15.54 1.06
N PHE A 108 2.79 16.36 0.08
CA PHE A 108 3.90 16.03 -0.80
C PHE A 108 5.25 15.98 -0.05
N ILE A 109 5.45 16.85 0.95
CA ILE A 109 6.66 16.83 1.77
C ILE A 109 6.66 15.61 2.69
N ASP A 110 5.55 15.33 3.37
CA ASP A 110 5.41 14.23 4.31
C ASP A 110 5.54 12.85 3.65
N THR A 111 5.05 12.69 2.42
CA THR A 111 5.23 11.46 1.61
C THR A 111 6.65 11.24 1.13
N ASN A 112 7.49 12.26 1.20
CA ASN A 112 8.87 12.23 0.71
C ASN A 112 9.90 12.35 1.84
N ARG A 113 9.45 12.53 3.08
CA ARG A 113 10.30 12.51 4.28
C ARG A 113 10.39 11.09 4.82
N PHE A 114 11.61 10.63 5.08
CA PHE A 114 11.81 9.39 5.83
C PHE A 114 11.08 9.46 7.18
N SER A 115 10.52 8.32 7.59
CA SER A 115 9.96 8.16 8.93
C SER A 115 11.00 8.55 9.98
N ASP A 116 10.60 9.34 10.97
CA ASP A 116 11.47 9.67 12.11
C ASP A 116 11.71 8.44 13.01
N ASP A 117 10.80 7.46 12.94
CA ASP A 117 10.94 6.16 13.59
C ASP A 117 11.65 5.18 12.67
N TYR A 118 12.80 4.68 13.12
CA TYR A 118 13.62 3.69 12.41
C TYR A 118 12.89 2.34 12.39
N ASP A 119 12.11 2.11 11.34
CA ASP A 119 11.42 0.85 11.08
C ASP A 119 11.94 0.24 9.79
N THR A 120 12.51 -0.95 9.90
CA THR A 120 13.12 -1.71 8.80
C THR A 120 12.09 -2.11 7.74
N ASP A 121 10.81 -2.27 8.11
CA ASP A 121 9.74 -2.62 7.17
C ASP A 121 9.32 -1.41 6.33
N LEU A 122 9.36 -0.20 6.92
CA LEU A 122 9.18 1.05 6.20
C LEU A 122 10.37 1.34 5.29
N GLU A 123 11.62 1.08 5.72
CA GLU A 123 12.78 1.22 4.83
C GLU A 123 12.67 0.33 3.60
N TYR A 124 12.16 -0.90 3.69
CA TYR A 124 11.95 -1.78 2.52
C TYR A 124 10.98 -1.18 1.50
N VAL A 125 9.84 -0.64 1.96
CA VAL A 125 8.84 0.00 1.08
C VAL A 125 9.40 1.29 0.46
N TRP A 126 10.13 2.08 1.25
CA TRP A 126 10.70 3.36 0.81
C TRP A 126 11.93 3.22 -0.10
N SER A 127 12.72 2.16 0.09
CA SER A 127 13.95 1.89 -0.67
C SER A 127 13.72 1.09 -1.95
N ASN A 128 12.51 0.57 -2.15
CA ASN A 128 12.15 -0.21 -3.33
C ASN A 128 11.44 0.66 -4.39
N PRO A 129 12.16 1.22 -5.37
CA PRO A 129 11.58 2.12 -6.38
C PRO A 129 10.56 1.42 -7.28
N TYR A 130 10.56 0.08 -7.34
CA TYR A 130 9.62 -0.69 -8.15
C TYR A 130 8.17 -0.63 -7.63
N ILE A 131 7.97 -0.32 -6.34
CA ILE A 131 6.63 -0.19 -5.74
C ILE A 131 5.89 1.03 -6.28
N PHE A 132 6.63 2.10 -6.59
CA PHE A 132 6.07 3.38 -7.02
C PHE A 132 6.37 3.71 -8.49
N ALA A 133 7.06 2.82 -9.21
CA ALA A 133 7.30 2.97 -10.64
C ALA A 133 6.04 2.61 -11.44
N ASN A 134 5.85 3.27 -12.59
CA ASN A 134 4.78 2.93 -13.52
C ASN A 134 5.36 2.12 -14.69
N GLY A 135 5.37 0.80 -14.56
CA GLY A 135 6.03 -0.09 -15.52
C GLY A 135 7.55 0.16 -15.55
N ASN A 136 8.06 0.71 -16.66
CA ASN A 136 9.48 1.05 -16.83
C ASN A 136 9.82 2.51 -16.50
N ASP A 137 8.84 3.32 -16.09
CA ASP A 137 9.07 4.72 -15.72
C ASP A 137 9.47 4.84 -14.25
N PHE A 138 10.78 5.06 -14.03
CA PHE A 138 11.41 5.32 -12.74
C PHE A 138 11.77 6.80 -12.55
N SER A 139 11.13 7.70 -13.30
CA SER A 139 11.37 9.13 -13.10
C SER A 139 11.02 9.52 -11.67
N LYS A 140 11.80 10.45 -11.11
CA LYS A 140 11.61 10.96 -9.75
C LYS A 140 10.20 11.50 -9.55
N GLU A 141 9.65 12.15 -10.57
CA GLU A 141 8.30 12.72 -10.57
C GLU A 141 7.22 11.63 -10.49
N THR A 142 7.33 10.58 -11.31
CA THR A 142 6.41 9.42 -11.28
C THR A 142 6.45 8.69 -9.94
N ILE A 143 7.65 8.41 -9.43
CA ILE A 143 7.83 7.77 -8.11
C ILE A 143 7.23 8.62 -6.99
N GLN A 144 7.48 9.93 -6.98
CA GLN A 144 6.94 10.83 -5.96
C GLN A 144 5.42 10.96 -6.04
N SER A 145 4.86 11.04 -7.24
CA SER A 145 3.41 11.12 -7.46
C SER A 145 2.70 9.84 -7.01
N ASN A 146 3.19 8.68 -7.46
CA ASN A 146 2.61 7.37 -7.11
C ASN A 146 2.75 7.06 -5.63
N ARG A 147 3.87 7.44 -5.00
CA ARG A 147 4.02 7.33 -3.55
C ARG A 147 3.00 8.18 -2.80
N ASN A 148 2.76 9.40 -3.27
CA ASN A 148 1.74 10.24 -2.66
C ASN A 148 0.33 9.64 -2.81
N LEU A 149 -0.02 9.13 -4.00
CA LEU A 149 -1.29 8.46 -4.25
C LEU A 149 -1.45 7.20 -3.36
N TYR A 150 -0.44 6.35 -3.30
CA TYR A 150 -0.43 5.15 -2.45
C TYR A 150 -0.78 5.47 -1.00
N TYR A 151 -0.09 6.45 -0.40
CA TYR A 151 -0.36 6.85 0.97
C TYR A 151 -1.70 7.59 1.13
N GLN A 152 -2.23 8.23 0.07
CA GLN A 152 -3.60 8.78 0.06
C GLN A 152 -4.64 7.66 0.14
N GLU A 153 -4.48 6.60 -0.65
CA GLU A 153 -5.37 5.42 -0.63
C GLU A 153 -5.30 4.69 0.71
N GLU A 154 -4.10 4.45 1.25
CA GLU A 154 -3.92 3.82 2.55
C GLU A 154 -4.58 4.62 3.68
N THR A 155 -4.39 5.95 3.66
CA THR A 155 -5.03 6.86 4.61
C THR A 155 -6.55 6.83 4.47
N ALA A 156 -7.07 6.76 3.25
CA ALA A 156 -8.50 6.68 2.98
C ALA A 156 -9.13 5.39 3.53
N LEU A 157 -8.50 4.23 3.31
CA LEU A 157 -8.97 2.94 3.85
C LEU A 157 -8.99 2.94 5.38
N LEU A 158 -7.93 3.46 6.01
CA LEU A 158 -7.86 3.59 7.46
C LEU A 158 -8.98 4.50 8.00
N ILE A 159 -9.22 5.62 7.34
CA ILE A 159 -10.24 6.58 7.73
C ILE A 159 -11.63 6.03 7.50
N GLU A 160 -11.87 5.28 6.42
CA GLU A 160 -13.15 4.60 6.17
C GLU A 160 -13.50 3.67 7.35
N SER A 161 -12.57 2.82 7.77
CA SER A 161 -12.78 1.91 8.91
C SER A 161 -13.11 2.69 10.20
N LYS A 162 -12.33 3.73 10.51
CA LYS A 162 -12.54 4.57 11.70
C LYS A 162 -13.87 5.33 11.65
N THR A 163 -14.22 5.92 10.51
CA THR A 163 -15.48 6.66 10.33
C THR A 163 -16.70 5.76 10.42
N GLN A 164 -16.64 4.54 9.87
CA GLN A 164 -17.71 3.55 10.06
C GLN A 164 -17.90 3.18 11.53
N HIS A 165 -16.79 2.95 12.27
CA HIS A 165 -16.83 2.68 13.70
C HIS A 165 -17.45 3.85 14.50
N ILE A 166 -16.99 5.07 14.22
CA ILE A 166 -17.52 6.30 14.83
C ILE A 166 -19.02 6.44 14.55
N LEU A 167 -19.43 6.31 13.28
CA LEU A 167 -20.82 6.48 12.85
C LEU A 167 -21.73 5.47 13.56
N LYS A 168 -21.33 4.20 13.57
CA LYS A 168 -22.05 3.13 14.28
C LYS A 168 -22.19 3.45 15.77
N THR A 169 -21.12 3.95 16.40
CA THR A 169 -21.10 4.30 17.82
C THR A 169 -22.04 5.47 18.13
N LEU A 170 -22.01 6.52 17.31
CA LEU A 170 -22.90 7.68 17.44
C LEU A 170 -24.37 7.30 17.22
N ILE A 171 -24.67 6.51 16.17
CA ILE A 171 -26.03 6.02 15.89
C ILE A 171 -26.56 5.21 17.06
N ASN A 172 -25.75 4.29 17.60
CA ASN A 172 -26.14 3.48 18.76
C ASN A 172 -26.41 4.36 19.99
N LEU A 173 -25.55 5.34 20.24
CA LEU A 173 -25.72 6.28 21.34
C LEU A 173 -27.02 7.08 21.19
N ILE A 174 -27.27 7.68 20.03
CA ILE A 174 -28.51 8.45 19.77
C ILE A 174 -29.75 7.55 19.90
N SER A 175 -29.71 6.34 19.36
CA SER A 175 -30.82 5.37 19.41
C SER A 175 -31.19 4.94 20.84
N GLN A 176 -30.20 4.88 21.74
CA GLN A 176 -30.44 4.63 23.17
C GLN A 176 -31.20 5.78 23.83
N HIS A 177 -30.93 7.02 23.43
CA HIS A 177 -31.58 8.22 23.98
C HIS A 177 -32.91 8.59 23.32
N LEU A 178 -33.18 8.07 22.12
CA LEU A 178 -34.45 8.28 21.43
C LEU A 178 -35.58 7.46 22.08
N ASN A 179 -36.73 8.11 22.25
CA ASN A 179 -38.00 7.44 22.57
C ASN A 179 -38.76 7.05 21.30
N ILE A 180 -39.70 6.11 21.43
CA ILE A 180 -40.56 5.69 20.31
C ILE A 180 -41.35 6.91 19.79
N GLY A 181 -41.35 7.12 18.48
CA GLY A 181 -41.96 8.26 17.78
C GLY A 181 -41.05 9.49 17.68
N GLN A 182 -39.86 9.49 18.30
CA GLN A 182 -38.92 10.59 18.17
C GLN A 182 -37.97 10.38 16.98
N LYS A 183 -37.71 11.49 16.28
CA LYS A 183 -36.72 11.58 15.22
C LYS A 183 -35.58 12.51 15.62
N PHE A 184 -34.37 12.13 15.26
CA PHE A 184 -33.17 12.93 15.29
C PHE A 184 -32.71 13.12 13.84
N GLN A 185 -32.72 14.36 13.37
CA GLN A 185 -32.34 14.70 11.99
C GLN A 185 -31.10 15.59 12.03
N LEU A 186 -30.12 15.24 11.21
CA LEU A 186 -28.92 15.99 10.94
C LEU A 186 -28.95 16.43 9.48
N ASP A 187 -29.12 17.72 9.28
CA ASP A 187 -28.97 18.35 7.97
C ASP A 187 -27.51 18.77 7.81
N ILE A 188 -26.70 17.90 7.23
CA ILE A 188 -25.30 18.17 6.88
C ILE A 188 -25.24 18.34 5.36
N GLU A 189 -24.38 19.25 4.88
CA GLU A 189 -24.29 19.61 3.45
C GLU A 189 -24.09 18.43 2.49
N SER A 190 -23.54 17.30 2.95
CA SER A 190 -23.23 16.14 2.11
C SER A 190 -23.73 14.80 2.63
N ILE A 191 -24.21 14.71 3.87
CA ILE A 191 -24.76 13.47 4.44
C ILE A 191 -26.02 13.83 5.24
N GLY A 192 -27.19 13.58 4.67
CA GLY A 192 -28.44 13.65 5.43
C GLY A 192 -28.58 12.42 6.32
N VAL A 193 -28.51 12.60 7.65
CA VAL A 193 -28.72 11.49 8.60
C VAL A 193 -30.02 11.73 9.35
N THR A 194 -31.00 10.84 9.17
CA THR A 194 -32.22 10.83 9.98
C THR A 194 -32.33 9.51 10.72
N ILE A 195 -32.34 9.58 12.05
CA ILE A 195 -32.51 8.43 12.94
C ILE A 195 -33.88 8.57 13.58
N GLU A 196 -34.74 7.58 13.41
CA GLU A 196 -36.06 7.56 14.03
C GLU A 196 -36.27 6.23 14.73
N LYS A 197 -36.75 6.29 15.97
CA LYS A 197 -37.15 5.10 16.71
C LYS A 197 -38.65 4.96 16.60
N THR A 198 -39.11 3.85 16.05
CA THR A 198 -40.53 3.65 15.73
C THR A 198 -40.94 2.20 15.97
N THR A 199 -42.24 1.90 15.92
CA THR A 199 -42.74 0.53 16.10
C THR A 199 -42.65 -0.26 14.80
N VAL A 200 -42.62 -1.59 14.88
CA VAL A 200 -42.59 -2.47 13.69
C VAL A 200 -43.77 -2.18 12.76
N ASN A 201 -44.95 -1.92 13.32
CA ASN A 201 -46.17 -1.64 12.56
C ASN A 201 -46.08 -0.31 11.79
N ASP A 202 -45.43 0.69 12.37
CA ASP A 202 -45.26 2.01 11.75
C ASP A 202 -44.18 1.99 10.65
N ILE A 203 -43.17 1.11 10.76
CA ILE A 203 -42.13 0.92 9.72
C ILE A 203 -42.72 0.32 8.44
N ILE A 204 -43.66 -0.64 8.58
CA ILE A 204 -44.26 -1.39 7.45
C ILE A 204 -44.97 -0.50 6.44
N ASN A 205 -45.37 0.71 6.83
CA ASN A 205 -46.08 1.66 5.97
C ASN A 205 -45.29 2.95 5.73
N LYS A 206 -44.00 2.99 6.07
CA LYS A 206 -43.20 4.20 6.00
C LYS A 206 -42.69 4.46 4.58
N THR A 207 -42.78 5.72 4.18
CA THR A 207 -42.19 6.22 2.93
C THR A 207 -41.03 7.17 3.26
N ILE A 208 -39.87 6.93 2.66
CA ILE A 208 -38.70 7.81 2.81
C ILE A 208 -38.57 8.62 1.53
N LYS A 209 -38.73 9.94 1.65
CA LYS A 209 -38.57 10.87 0.52
C LYS A 209 -37.10 11.24 0.39
N GLN A 210 -36.55 11.11 -0.80
CA GLN A 210 -35.20 11.55 -1.16
C GLN A 210 -35.23 12.99 -1.69
N SER A 211 -34.07 13.65 -1.68
CA SER A 211 -33.90 15.05 -2.11
C SER A 211 -34.23 15.30 -3.58
N ASN A 212 -34.13 14.28 -4.43
CA ASN A 212 -34.48 14.30 -5.87
C ASN A 212 -35.97 13.97 -6.14
N GLY A 213 -36.80 13.82 -5.11
CA GLY A 213 -38.21 13.48 -5.27
C GLY A 213 -38.50 11.98 -5.42
N ALA A 214 -37.48 11.11 -5.39
CA ALA A 214 -37.68 9.67 -5.30
C ALA A 214 -38.26 9.26 -3.94
N GLU A 215 -39.14 8.27 -3.93
CA GLU A 215 -39.73 7.72 -2.69
C GLU A 215 -39.34 6.25 -2.51
N ILE A 216 -38.80 5.91 -1.33
CA ILE A 216 -38.55 4.54 -0.91
C ILE A 216 -39.76 4.07 -0.11
N HIS A 217 -40.43 3.01 -0.58
CA HIS A 217 -41.50 2.36 0.18
C HIS A 217 -40.93 1.13 0.89
N LEU A 218 -41.02 1.12 2.22
CA LEU A 218 -40.79 -0.07 3.02
C LEU A 218 -42.11 -0.85 3.06
N LYS A 219 -42.15 -2.08 2.53
CA LYS A 219 -43.33 -2.96 2.56
C LYS A 219 -42.94 -4.37 2.99
N ASN A 220 -43.83 -5.05 3.71
CA ASN A 220 -43.70 -6.42 4.20
C ASN A 220 -42.46 -6.69 5.07
N PHE A 221 -42.62 -6.53 6.39
CA PHE A 221 -41.68 -7.09 7.37
C PHE A 221 -42.12 -8.53 7.70
N GLU A 222 -41.51 -9.53 7.07
CA GLU A 222 -41.63 -10.91 7.55
C GLU A 222 -40.66 -11.11 8.72
N ILE A 223 -41.22 -11.25 9.92
CA ILE A 223 -40.46 -11.30 11.19
C ILE A 223 -39.56 -12.55 11.27
N ASP A 224 -39.78 -13.56 10.43
CA ASP A 224 -39.09 -14.86 10.51
C ASP A 224 -37.71 -14.93 9.84
N GLU A 225 -37.31 -13.96 9.00
CA GLU A 225 -36.04 -14.08 8.24
C GLU A 225 -35.09 -12.86 8.27
N ASN A 226 -35.33 -11.83 9.08
CA ASN A 226 -34.49 -10.61 9.09
C ASN A 226 -34.33 -9.95 7.69
N LYS A 227 -35.28 -10.14 6.77
CA LYS A 227 -35.22 -9.61 5.40
C LYS A 227 -36.18 -8.45 5.22
N LEU A 228 -35.65 -7.33 4.71
CA LEU A 228 -36.39 -6.12 4.38
C LEU A 228 -36.65 -6.08 2.87
N PHE A 229 -37.90 -6.01 2.44
CA PHE A 229 -38.25 -5.80 1.03
C PHE A 229 -38.47 -4.30 0.77
N VAL A 230 -37.68 -3.75 -0.15
CA VAL A 230 -37.79 -2.34 -0.57
C VAL A 230 -38.43 -2.29 -1.96
N THR A 231 -39.52 -1.54 -2.11
CA THR A 231 -40.16 -1.29 -3.42
C THR A 231 -39.92 0.15 -3.86
N LEU A 232 -39.46 0.34 -5.10
CA LEU A 232 -39.07 1.63 -5.68
C LEU A 232 -40.09 2.08 -6.73
N SER A 233 -40.46 3.36 -6.75
CA SER A 233 -41.27 3.93 -7.84
C SER A 233 -40.36 4.49 -8.93
N LEU A 234 -40.57 4.04 -10.17
CA LEU A 234 -39.72 4.30 -11.33
C LEU A 234 -40.10 5.61 -12.03
N SER A 235 -39.34 6.67 -11.82
CA SER A 235 -39.33 7.81 -12.77
C SER A 235 -37.97 8.49 -12.95
N GLU A 236 -36.98 8.24 -12.09
CA GLU A 236 -35.60 8.70 -12.27
C GLU A 236 -34.60 7.62 -11.81
N SER A 237 -33.37 7.64 -12.34
CA SER A 237 -32.32 6.70 -11.96
C SER A 237 -31.88 6.94 -10.52
N ILE A 238 -32.25 6.01 -9.64
CA ILE A 238 -31.77 5.98 -8.27
C ILE A 238 -30.57 5.03 -8.23
N GLU A 239 -29.41 5.52 -7.83
CA GLU A 239 -28.27 4.67 -7.53
C GLU A 239 -28.42 4.15 -6.10
N ILE A 240 -28.96 2.94 -5.98
CA ILE A 240 -28.99 2.18 -4.73
C ILE A 240 -27.84 1.19 -4.81
N ILE A 241 -26.78 1.45 -4.04
CA ILE A 241 -25.70 0.47 -3.87
C ILE A 241 -26.22 -0.63 -2.95
N THR A 242 -26.78 -1.67 -3.55
CA THR A 242 -26.96 -2.99 -2.93
C THR A 242 -26.22 -4.03 -3.77
N PRO A 243 -25.47 -4.96 -3.16
CA PRO A 243 -24.55 -5.83 -3.88
C PRO A 243 -25.27 -6.97 -4.61
N ARG A 244 -24.88 -7.12 -5.88
CA ARG A 244 -24.99 -8.28 -6.79
C ARG A 244 -26.37 -8.77 -7.27
N ASP A 245 -26.43 -8.88 -8.59
CA ASP A 245 -27.40 -9.65 -9.37
C ASP A 245 -27.22 -11.16 -9.13
N LYS A 246 -28.33 -11.90 -9.06
CA LYS A 246 -28.42 -13.29 -8.56
C LYS A 246 -28.62 -14.34 -9.66
N ASN A 247 -28.56 -13.98 -10.93
CA ASN A 247 -29.11 -14.84 -11.99
C ASN A 247 -28.08 -15.52 -12.90
N LEU A 248 -26.96 -16.01 -12.35
CA LEU A 248 -26.20 -17.08 -12.99
C LEU A 248 -25.55 -18.00 -11.95
N GLN A 249 -26.26 -19.06 -11.56
CA GLN A 249 -25.64 -20.15 -10.82
C GLN A 249 -24.90 -21.04 -11.81
N LEU A 250 -23.56 -21.00 -11.76
CA LEU A 250 -22.71 -22.00 -12.40
C LEU A 250 -23.02 -23.39 -11.80
N PRO A 251 -22.89 -24.48 -12.58
CA PRO A 251 -23.19 -25.82 -12.09
C PRO A 251 -22.38 -26.14 -10.82
N THR A 252 -23.05 -26.73 -9.83
CA THR A 252 -22.45 -27.17 -8.59
C THR A 252 -21.34 -28.18 -8.86
N ILE A 253 -20.19 -27.97 -8.21
CA ILE A 253 -18.98 -28.79 -8.31
C ILE A 253 -19.34 -30.26 -8.03
N ILE A 254 -18.92 -31.19 -8.90
CA ILE A 254 -19.00 -32.61 -8.61
C ILE A 254 -17.97 -32.91 -7.52
N LEU A 255 -18.47 -33.25 -6.33
CA LEU A 255 -17.69 -33.43 -5.12
C LEU A 255 -16.80 -34.67 -5.25
N GLN A 256 -15.52 -34.49 -5.62
CA GLN A 256 -14.52 -35.55 -5.45
C GLN A 256 -14.04 -35.57 -4.00
N ASN A 257 -14.09 -36.74 -3.37
CA ASN A 257 -13.75 -36.93 -1.98
C ASN A 257 -12.22 -36.74 -1.78
N VAL A 258 -11.81 -35.54 -1.38
CA VAL A 258 -10.39 -35.11 -1.29
C VAL A 258 -9.61 -35.81 -0.16
N THR A 259 -10.23 -36.74 0.57
CA THR A 259 -9.59 -37.43 1.70
C THR A 259 -8.77 -38.65 1.31
N ASN A 260 -8.78 -39.10 0.05
CA ASN A 260 -8.18 -40.38 -0.34
C ASN A 260 -7.22 -40.30 -1.54
N LEU A 261 -6.27 -39.35 -1.53
CA LEU A 261 -5.14 -39.37 -2.46
C LEU A 261 -3.97 -40.15 -1.87
N THR A 262 -4.08 -41.47 -1.95
CA THR A 262 -2.91 -42.34 -2.06
C THR A 262 -2.51 -42.38 -3.53
N ASN A 263 -1.31 -41.90 -3.83
CA ASN A 263 -0.53 -42.16 -5.04
C ASN A 263 -1.19 -41.79 -6.38
N ASN A 264 -1.15 -40.51 -6.74
CA ASN A 264 -0.62 -40.04 -8.04
C ASN A 264 -0.60 -38.50 -8.05
N GLU A 265 0.56 -37.96 -8.41
CA GLU A 265 0.98 -36.57 -8.19
C GLU A 265 0.28 -35.56 -9.11
N THR A 266 -0.91 -35.10 -8.72
CA THR A 266 -1.40 -33.78 -9.14
C THR A 266 -1.43 -32.86 -7.93
N TYR A 267 -0.64 -31.78 -8.00
CA TYR A 267 -0.51 -30.84 -6.87
C TYR A 267 -1.82 -30.09 -6.59
N PHE A 268 -2.67 -29.91 -7.59
CA PHE A 268 -3.96 -29.21 -7.50
C PHE A 268 -5.05 -30.01 -8.22
N HIS A 269 -6.28 -29.91 -7.72
CA HIS A 269 -7.47 -30.35 -8.44
C HIS A 269 -8.01 -29.18 -9.27
N PHE A 270 -8.02 -29.35 -10.59
CA PHE A 270 -8.44 -28.31 -11.52
C PHE A 270 -9.88 -28.54 -12.00
N ASN A 271 -10.67 -27.48 -12.02
CA ASN A 271 -12.00 -27.43 -12.62
C ASN A 271 -12.05 -26.34 -13.69
N TYR A 272 -12.67 -26.65 -14.83
CA TYR A 272 -12.74 -25.76 -15.99
C TYR A 272 -14.13 -25.13 -16.09
N PHE A 273 -14.15 -23.83 -16.32
CA PHE A 273 -15.36 -23.03 -16.51
C PHE A 273 -15.28 -22.32 -17.85
N ASN A 274 -16.30 -22.50 -18.68
CA ASN A 274 -16.46 -21.66 -19.86
C ASN A 274 -17.15 -20.36 -19.43
N ILE A 275 -16.46 -19.24 -19.60
CA ILE A 275 -16.93 -17.89 -19.26
C ILE A 275 -17.51 -17.19 -20.49
N THR A 276 -17.15 -17.65 -21.70
CA THR A 276 -17.85 -17.27 -22.92
C THR A 276 -19.21 -17.94 -23.02
N HIS A 277 -20.30 -17.17 -23.04
CA HIS A 277 -20.87 -16.78 -24.34
C HIS A 277 -22.16 -15.94 -24.35
N HIS A 278 -22.27 -15.27 -25.51
CA HIS A 278 -23.40 -14.67 -26.23
C HIS A 278 -24.20 -13.57 -25.53
N MET A 279 -23.94 -12.34 -26.03
CA MET A 279 -24.57 -11.05 -25.71
C MET A 279 -23.91 -10.31 -24.56
N ASN A 280 -22.91 -9.45 -24.87
CA ASN A 280 -22.63 -8.12 -24.31
C ASN A 280 -22.99 -7.78 -22.83
N LEU A 281 -23.05 -8.75 -21.92
CA LEU A 281 -23.34 -8.53 -20.52
C LEU A 281 -22.05 -8.58 -19.73
N SER A 282 -21.88 -7.59 -18.86
CA SER A 282 -20.78 -7.50 -17.93
C SER A 282 -21.00 -8.53 -16.81
N THR A 283 -20.38 -9.70 -16.94
CA THR A 283 -20.51 -10.80 -15.97
C THR A 283 -19.45 -10.70 -14.89
N SER A 284 -19.85 -10.92 -13.64
CA SER A 284 -18.92 -11.09 -12.51
C SER A 284 -18.89 -12.56 -12.12
N LEU A 285 -17.72 -13.04 -11.74
CA LEU A 285 -17.51 -14.43 -11.35
C LEU A 285 -17.45 -14.50 -9.82
N HIS A 286 -18.41 -15.20 -9.24
CA HIS A 286 -18.42 -15.51 -7.81
C HIS A 286 -18.22 -17.01 -7.62
N VAL A 287 -17.16 -17.38 -6.91
CA VAL A 287 -16.85 -18.78 -6.58
C VAL A 287 -17.02 -18.95 -5.07
N GLU A 288 -17.92 -19.85 -4.69
CA GLU A 288 -18.16 -20.25 -3.30
C GLU A 288 -17.63 -21.66 -3.08
N ILE A 289 -16.86 -21.84 -2.00
CA ILE A 289 -16.25 -23.12 -1.63
C ILE A 289 -16.72 -23.47 -0.22
N GLN A 290 -17.40 -24.61 -0.10
CA GLN A 290 -17.85 -25.15 1.18
C GLN A 290 -16.97 -26.36 1.56
N PRO A 291 -16.03 -26.21 2.50
CA PRO A 291 -15.15 -27.31 2.88
C PRO A 291 -15.89 -28.33 3.75
N ASN A 292 -15.73 -29.63 3.44
CA ASN A 292 -16.24 -30.71 4.31
C ASN A 292 -15.58 -30.71 5.70
N ASN A 293 -14.35 -30.20 5.83
CA ASN A 293 -13.64 -30.07 7.10
C ASN A 293 -13.14 -28.63 7.26
N LYS A 294 -13.77 -27.90 8.17
CA LYS A 294 -13.50 -26.48 8.45
C LYS A 294 -12.15 -26.23 9.15
N ASN A 295 -11.52 -27.29 9.67
CA ASN A 295 -10.25 -27.20 10.38
C ASN A 295 -9.03 -27.34 9.45
N LEU A 296 -9.25 -27.38 8.13
CA LEU A 296 -8.18 -27.48 7.14
C LEU A 296 -8.07 -26.19 6.32
N ALA A 297 -6.83 -25.81 6.04
CA ALA A 297 -6.53 -24.73 5.12
C ALA A 297 -6.52 -25.23 3.66
N TYR A 298 -7.00 -24.39 2.75
CA TYR A 298 -7.10 -24.64 1.32
C TYR A 298 -6.43 -23.51 0.55
N PHE A 299 -5.63 -23.86 -0.44
CA PHE A 299 -5.00 -22.91 -1.35
C PHE A 299 -5.64 -23.04 -2.73
N THR A 300 -6.08 -21.91 -3.25
CA THR A 300 -6.85 -21.82 -4.49
C THR A 300 -6.10 -20.94 -5.48
N ILE A 301 -6.01 -21.37 -6.73
CA ILE A 301 -5.40 -20.64 -7.84
C ILE A 301 -6.38 -20.58 -9.01
N ILE A 302 -6.31 -19.52 -9.79
CA ILE A 302 -7.13 -19.33 -10.99
C ILE A 302 -6.24 -18.96 -12.17
N TYR A 303 -6.51 -19.60 -13.30
CA TYR A 303 -5.96 -19.27 -14.60
C TYR A 303 -7.11 -18.87 -15.52
N PHE A 304 -6.93 -17.81 -16.29
CA PHE A 304 -7.84 -17.41 -17.35
C PHE A 304 -7.25 -17.81 -18.71
N ASP A 305 -8.07 -18.43 -19.56
CA ASP A 305 -7.77 -18.86 -20.94
C ASP A 305 -6.62 -19.88 -21.14
N ASN A 306 -5.81 -20.10 -20.11
CA ASN A 306 -4.58 -20.88 -20.20
C ASN A 306 -4.80 -22.33 -19.74
N VAL A 307 -5.33 -23.16 -20.64
CA VAL A 307 -5.77 -24.54 -20.33
C VAL A 307 -4.67 -25.59 -20.54
N SER A 308 -3.65 -25.28 -21.35
CA SER A 308 -2.69 -26.27 -21.86
C SER A 308 -1.33 -26.28 -21.16
N ASN A 309 -0.94 -25.21 -20.45
CA ASN A 309 0.35 -25.13 -19.77
C ASN A 309 0.21 -24.39 -18.42
N LEU A 310 -0.32 -25.09 -17.41
CA LEU A 310 -0.56 -24.57 -16.06
C LEU A 310 0.77 -24.46 -15.28
N ASP A 311 1.61 -23.50 -15.68
CA ASP A 311 2.86 -23.16 -14.99
C ASP A 311 2.59 -22.19 -13.82
N ILE A 312 3.31 -22.37 -12.71
CA ILE A 312 3.15 -21.59 -11.47
C ILE A 312 3.44 -20.10 -11.69
N ASN A 313 4.28 -19.75 -12.67
CA ASN A 313 4.61 -18.37 -13.01
C ASN A 313 3.51 -17.64 -13.80
N GLN A 314 2.46 -18.34 -14.23
CA GLN A 314 1.37 -17.81 -15.04
C GLN A 314 0.02 -17.84 -14.30
N ILE A 315 0.05 -17.93 -12.96
CA ILE A 315 -1.15 -17.83 -12.14
C ILE A 315 -1.68 -16.40 -12.23
N ASP A 316 -2.90 -16.24 -12.73
CA ASP A 316 -3.54 -14.94 -12.79
C ASP A 316 -3.95 -14.47 -11.39
N GLU A 317 -4.51 -15.36 -10.57
CA GLU A 317 -4.97 -15.05 -9.22
C GLU A 317 -4.82 -16.22 -8.25
N TRP A 318 -4.62 -15.94 -6.96
CA TRP A 318 -4.62 -16.97 -5.93
C TRP A 318 -5.21 -16.51 -4.60
N LYS A 319 -5.66 -17.45 -3.76
CA LYS A 319 -6.16 -17.15 -2.41
C LYS A 319 -5.92 -18.33 -1.47
N LEU A 320 -5.49 -18.01 -0.25
CA LEU A 320 -5.36 -18.97 0.84
C LEU A 320 -6.57 -18.82 1.78
N PHE A 321 -7.24 -19.93 2.07
CA PHE A 321 -8.34 -20.02 3.03
C PHE A 321 -7.87 -20.81 4.25
N CYS A 322 -7.86 -20.19 5.42
CA CYS A 322 -7.40 -20.81 6.66
C CYS A 322 -8.57 -21.13 7.60
N PRO A 323 -8.42 -22.14 8.46
CA PRO A 323 -9.34 -22.38 9.56
C PRO A 323 -9.41 -21.14 10.44
N HIS A 324 -10.63 -20.65 10.70
CA HIS A 324 -10.96 -19.46 11.51
C HIS A 324 -11.01 -18.12 10.74
N ASP A 325 -10.83 -18.11 9.42
CA ASP A 325 -10.97 -16.87 8.63
C ASP A 325 -12.42 -16.37 8.54
N ASN A 326 -13.46 -17.13 8.92
CA ASN A 326 -14.85 -16.65 8.87
C ASN A 326 -15.81 -17.31 9.87
N GLU A 327 -16.57 -16.47 10.59
CA GLU A 327 -17.81 -16.79 11.32
C GLU A 327 -19.03 -16.97 10.39
N LYS A 328 -18.89 -16.72 9.08
CA LYS A 328 -19.98 -16.78 8.09
C LYS A 328 -19.59 -17.70 6.93
N ASP A 329 -20.22 -18.88 6.88
CA ASP A 329 -20.17 -19.78 5.72
C ASP A 329 -20.76 -19.11 4.46
N PRO A 330 -20.26 -19.32 3.22
CA PRO A 330 -19.10 -20.12 2.74
C PRO A 330 -17.85 -19.29 2.32
N TYR A 331 -16.70 -19.94 2.06
CA TYR A 331 -15.50 -19.27 1.52
C TYR A 331 -15.80 -18.68 0.14
N SER A 332 -15.53 -17.40 -0.08
CA SER A 332 -15.87 -16.70 -1.32
C SER A 332 -14.68 -16.05 -2.02
N LEU A 333 -14.72 -16.10 -3.35
CA LEU A 333 -13.84 -15.43 -4.29
C LEU A 333 -14.70 -14.65 -5.28
N PHE A 334 -14.38 -13.37 -5.48
CA PHE A 334 -15.12 -12.51 -6.39
C PHE A 334 -14.22 -11.81 -7.37
N PHE A 335 -14.61 -11.87 -8.63
CA PHE A 335 -13.98 -11.17 -9.73
C PHE A 335 -15.01 -10.25 -10.37
N ASN A 336 -14.66 -8.97 -10.47
CA ASN A 336 -15.52 -7.97 -11.05
C ASN A 336 -15.51 -8.04 -12.59
N ASN A 337 -16.48 -7.35 -13.20
CA ASN A 337 -16.71 -7.43 -14.64
C ASN A 337 -15.52 -6.93 -15.47
N THR A 338 -14.77 -5.95 -14.97
CA THR A 338 -13.59 -5.42 -15.66
C THR A 338 -12.47 -6.45 -15.78
N ARG A 339 -12.35 -7.34 -14.79
CA ARG A 339 -11.26 -8.33 -14.72
C ARG A 339 -11.55 -9.57 -15.56
N ILE A 340 -12.81 -9.85 -15.87
CA ILE A 340 -13.24 -11.03 -16.65
C ILE A 340 -13.54 -10.67 -18.11
N LYS A 341 -13.68 -9.37 -18.41
CA LYS A 341 -14.22 -8.85 -19.68
C LYS A 341 -13.60 -9.45 -20.94
N ASP A 342 -12.31 -9.73 -20.91
CA ASP A 342 -11.52 -10.16 -22.07
C ASP A 342 -11.18 -11.67 -22.02
N HIS A 343 -11.71 -12.40 -21.04
CA HIS A 343 -11.41 -13.82 -20.81
C HIS A 343 -12.59 -14.74 -21.18
N HIS A 344 -12.26 -15.87 -21.80
CA HIS A 344 -13.20 -16.82 -22.39
C HIS A 344 -13.38 -18.07 -21.52
N MET A 345 -12.36 -18.46 -20.77
CA MET A 345 -12.40 -19.59 -19.86
C MET A 345 -11.67 -19.26 -18.55
N ALA A 346 -12.10 -19.88 -17.45
CA ALA A 346 -11.33 -19.91 -16.20
C ALA A 346 -11.09 -21.35 -15.75
N VAL A 347 -9.93 -21.56 -15.12
CA VAL A 347 -9.53 -22.83 -14.52
C VAL A 347 -9.28 -22.57 -13.04
N LEU A 348 -10.06 -23.21 -12.17
CA LEU A 348 -9.89 -23.13 -10.72
C LEU A 348 -9.11 -24.35 -10.24
N GLY A 349 -7.91 -24.13 -9.72
CA GLY A 349 -7.12 -25.12 -9.00
C GLY A 349 -7.35 -25.02 -7.50
N ILE A 350 -7.67 -26.12 -6.82
CA ILE A 350 -7.78 -26.16 -5.35
C ILE A 350 -6.85 -27.25 -4.80
N ARG A 351 -6.12 -26.91 -3.74
CA ARG A 351 -5.23 -27.83 -3.02
C ARG A 351 -5.41 -27.69 -1.50
N LYS A 352 -5.41 -28.83 -0.79
CA LYS A 352 -5.27 -28.85 0.67
C LYS A 352 -3.83 -28.51 1.08
N VAL A 353 -3.65 -27.54 1.96
CA VAL A 353 -2.33 -27.22 2.53
C VAL A 353 -2.21 -27.74 3.96
N GLY A 354 -1.04 -27.53 4.59
CA GLY A 354 -0.79 -28.07 5.92
C GLY A 354 -1.80 -27.60 6.97
N PRO A 355 -2.19 -28.45 7.93
CA PRO A 355 -3.22 -28.13 8.93
C PRO A 355 -2.83 -26.98 9.88
N LYS A 356 -1.54 -26.66 9.99
CA LYS A 356 -1.04 -25.50 10.75
C LYS A 356 -0.82 -24.26 9.87
N THR A 357 -1.08 -24.35 8.57
CA THR A 357 -1.00 -23.19 7.67
C THR A 357 -2.09 -22.19 8.05
N ASN A 358 -1.69 -20.95 8.32
CA ASN A 358 -2.54 -19.80 8.56
C ASN A 358 -2.01 -18.58 7.77
N HIS A 359 -2.66 -17.43 7.89
CA HIS A 359 -2.25 -16.20 7.20
C HIS A 359 -0.82 -15.72 7.53
N TYR A 360 -0.28 -16.12 8.67
CA TYR A 360 1.03 -15.69 9.18
C TYR A 360 2.11 -16.77 9.06
N GLN A 361 1.72 -18.02 8.84
CA GLN A 361 2.60 -19.18 8.87
C GLN A 361 2.16 -20.20 7.83
N THR A 362 3.02 -20.50 6.87
CA THR A 362 2.78 -21.58 5.91
C THR A 362 3.44 -22.86 6.41
N GLN A 363 2.65 -23.90 6.65
CA GLN A 363 3.17 -25.22 6.95
C GLN A 363 3.49 -25.96 5.65
N CYS A 364 4.76 -25.97 5.29
CA CYS A 364 5.28 -26.76 4.18
C CYS A 364 5.57 -28.19 4.64
N PHE A 365 5.00 -29.18 3.94
CA PHE A 365 5.46 -30.55 4.06
C PHE A 365 6.48 -30.81 2.95
N SER A 366 7.72 -31.02 3.35
CA SER A 366 8.74 -31.45 2.41
C SER A 366 9.18 -32.86 2.74
N THR A 367 9.15 -33.74 1.75
CA THR A 367 9.79 -35.05 1.82
C THR A 367 11.25 -34.98 1.35
N HIS A 368 11.73 -33.80 0.92
CA HIS A 368 13.08 -33.57 0.43
C HIS A 368 13.59 -32.15 0.78
N LEU A 369 14.89 -31.94 0.96
CA LEU A 369 15.48 -30.66 1.37
C LEU A 369 15.64 -29.65 0.20
N THR A 370 14.58 -28.92 -0.18
CA THR A 370 14.68 -27.78 -1.11
C THR A 370 14.04 -26.51 -0.53
N LYS A 371 14.68 -25.34 -0.76
CA LYS A 371 14.33 -24.01 -0.22
C LYS A 371 13.09 -23.42 -0.96
N PHE A 372 12.21 -22.67 -0.27
CA PHE A 372 11.01 -22.02 -0.83
C PHE A 372 10.96 -20.49 -0.53
N ALA A 373 10.44 -19.67 -1.45
CA ALA A 373 10.15 -18.23 -1.33
C ALA A 373 8.88 -17.85 -2.15
N GLY A 374 8.14 -16.76 -1.82
CA GLY A 374 6.93 -16.31 -2.57
C GLY A 374 6.51 -14.84 -2.37
N GLY A 375 5.95 -14.17 -3.41
CA GLY A 375 5.40 -12.79 -3.38
C GLY A 375 4.60 -12.30 -4.65
N TRP A 376 3.64 -11.37 -4.43
CA TRP A 376 2.64 -10.65 -5.32
C TRP A 376 3.11 -9.49 -6.27
N ILE A 377 2.64 -9.32 -7.53
CA ILE A 377 2.80 -8.09 -8.41
C ILE A 377 1.55 -7.83 -9.33
N VAL A 378 1.15 -6.55 -9.60
CA VAL A 378 0.05 -6.11 -10.54
C VAL A 378 0.51 -4.95 -11.48
N ILE A 379 -0.01 -4.81 -12.72
CA ILE A 379 0.46 -3.85 -13.78
C ILE A 379 -0.68 -2.89 -14.29
N PRO A 380 -0.41 -1.58 -14.57
CA PRO A 380 -1.43 -0.59 -15.03
C PRO A 380 -1.59 -0.41 -16.57
N LYS A 381 -2.61 0.38 -16.98
CA LYS A 381 -3.22 0.49 -18.33
C LYS A 381 -2.47 1.39 -19.34
N SER A 382 -2.52 1.05 -20.64
CA SER A 382 -1.76 1.68 -21.74
C SER A 382 -2.31 3.01 -22.27
N LEU A 383 -1.40 3.94 -22.63
CA LEU A 383 -1.67 5.26 -23.20
C LEU A 383 -2.15 5.23 -24.68
N ASP A 384 -3.17 6.02 -25.03
CA ASP A 384 -3.69 6.18 -26.41
C ASP A 384 -3.11 7.41 -27.12
N TRP A 385 -2.12 7.15 -27.98
CA TRP A 385 -1.35 8.15 -28.71
C TRP A 385 -2.13 8.84 -29.84
N LYS A 386 -3.28 8.28 -30.26
CA LYS A 386 -4.05 8.79 -31.39
C LYS A 386 -4.77 10.09 -31.02
N TYR A 387 -5.39 10.12 -29.84
CA TYR A 387 -6.05 11.30 -29.29
C TYR A 387 -5.08 12.48 -29.06
N MET A 388 -3.87 12.18 -28.60
CA MET A 388 -2.84 13.21 -28.35
C MET A 388 -2.36 13.87 -29.65
N LYS A 389 -2.26 13.11 -30.74
CA LYS A 389 -1.76 13.62 -32.03
C LYS A 389 -2.83 14.42 -32.80
N GLU A 390 -4.11 14.05 -32.65
CA GLU A 390 -5.23 14.74 -33.31
C GLU A 390 -5.53 16.12 -32.69
N ASN A 391 -5.23 16.30 -31.39
CA ASN A 391 -5.48 17.55 -30.68
C ASN A 391 -4.23 18.45 -30.48
N ALA A 392 -3.08 18.06 -31.02
CA ALA A 392 -1.86 18.84 -30.91
C ALA A 392 -1.86 20.02 -31.90
N GLN A 393 -2.32 21.19 -31.43
CA GLN A 393 -2.32 22.43 -32.22
C GLN A 393 -0.93 23.10 -32.22
N PHE A 394 0.02 22.50 -32.96
CA PHE A 394 1.42 22.96 -33.07
C PHE A 394 1.58 24.39 -33.62
N GLU A 395 0.64 24.85 -34.44
CA GLU A 395 0.66 26.19 -35.06
C GLU A 395 0.30 27.31 -34.07
N GLN A 396 -0.58 27.07 -33.09
CA GLN A 396 -1.05 28.12 -32.17
C GLN A 396 -0.05 28.49 -31.07
N ASN A 397 0.81 27.54 -30.66
CA ASN A 397 1.66 27.71 -29.48
C ASN A 397 3.13 27.38 -29.75
N LYS A 398 3.69 27.94 -30.84
CA LYS A 398 5.08 27.73 -31.28
C LYS A 398 6.11 27.92 -30.16
N THR A 399 5.88 28.89 -29.27
CA THR A 399 6.76 29.19 -28.14
C THR A 399 6.82 28.06 -27.12
N ILE A 400 5.69 27.39 -26.83
CA ILE A 400 5.62 26.28 -25.86
C ILE A 400 6.40 25.07 -26.37
N TYR A 401 6.21 24.72 -27.65
CA TYR A 401 6.95 23.62 -28.26
C TYR A 401 8.45 23.92 -28.41
N ALA A 402 8.84 25.17 -28.70
CA ALA A 402 10.24 25.57 -28.70
C ALA A 402 10.88 25.43 -27.30
N THR A 403 10.17 25.78 -26.23
CA THR A 403 10.66 25.60 -24.85
C THR A 403 10.72 24.12 -24.44
N LEU A 404 9.78 23.29 -24.87
CA LEU A 404 9.80 21.84 -24.62
C LEU A 404 10.98 21.17 -25.33
N ILE A 405 11.16 21.43 -26.63
CA ILE A 405 12.27 20.85 -27.42
C ILE A 405 13.63 21.24 -26.84
N THR A 406 13.78 22.48 -26.35
CA THR A 406 15.03 22.93 -25.74
C THR A 406 15.29 22.26 -24.39
N ILE A 407 14.26 22.08 -23.56
CA ILE A 407 14.37 21.32 -22.30
C ILE A 407 14.68 19.85 -22.57
N ASP A 408 13.99 19.21 -23.51
CA ASP A 408 14.23 17.81 -23.89
C ASP A 408 15.64 17.60 -24.44
N SER A 409 16.13 18.53 -25.27
CA SER A 409 17.49 18.47 -25.80
C SER A 409 18.54 18.61 -24.69
N LEU A 410 18.32 19.50 -23.72
CA LEU A 410 19.18 19.67 -22.56
C LEU A 410 19.17 18.40 -21.68
N PHE A 411 18.00 17.81 -21.47
CA PHE A 411 17.86 16.57 -20.71
C PHE A 411 18.60 15.41 -21.37
N ILE A 412 18.44 15.22 -22.68
CA ILE A 412 19.15 14.18 -23.43
C ILE A 412 20.67 14.38 -23.33
N PHE A 413 21.17 15.62 -23.41
CA PHE A 413 22.59 15.92 -23.27
C PHE A 413 23.11 15.55 -21.87
N ILE A 414 22.39 15.91 -20.81
CA ILE A 414 22.73 15.55 -19.42
C ILE A 414 22.67 14.04 -19.24
N PHE A 415 21.66 13.37 -19.80
CA PHE A 415 21.50 11.92 -19.72
C PHE A 415 22.65 11.18 -20.41
N ILE A 416 23.07 11.61 -21.60
CA ILE A 416 24.24 11.04 -22.29
C ILE A 416 25.50 11.21 -21.43
N PHE A 417 25.71 12.40 -20.86
CA PHE A 417 26.85 12.65 -19.98
C PHE A 417 26.83 11.77 -18.72
N ALA A 418 25.66 11.63 -18.09
CA ALA A 418 25.46 10.76 -16.93
C ALA A 418 25.72 9.28 -17.28
N ALA A 419 25.14 8.79 -18.37
CA ALA A 419 25.36 7.42 -18.85
C ALA A 419 26.84 7.13 -19.20
N MET A 420 27.56 8.12 -19.73
CA MET A 420 29.00 8.02 -19.96
C MET A 420 29.79 7.95 -18.65
N LYS A 421 29.40 8.73 -17.63
CA LYS A 421 30.01 8.69 -16.29
C LYS A 421 29.72 7.38 -15.57
N ASP A 422 28.50 6.86 -15.65
CA ASP A 422 28.10 5.59 -15.04
C ASP A 422 28.89 4.42 -15.63
N ARG A 423 29.08 4.37 -16.95
CA ARG A 423 29.93 3.35 -17.59
C ARG A 423 31.38 3.40 -17.10
N LYS A 424 31.90 4.60 -16.79
CA LYS A 424 33.25 4.74 -16.21
C LYS A 424 33.27 4.30 -14.75
N TYR A 425 32.21 4.56 -13.99
CA TYR A 425 32.07 4.16 -12.58
C TYR A 425 31.96 2.63 -12.43
N VAL A 426 31.17 1.95 -13.27
CA VAL A 426 31.04 0.48 -13.25
C VAL A 426 32.38 -0.20 -13.55
N LYS A 427 33.20 0.34 -14.45
CA LYS A 427 34.56 -0.16 -14.68
C LYS A 427 35.49 0.03 -13.48
N LYS A 428 35.26 1.07 -12.67
CA LYS A 428 36.03 1.34 -11.44
C LYS A 428 35.66 0.37 -10.30
N LEU A 429 34.44 -0.18 -10.30
CA LEU A 429 33.97 -1.15 -9.30
C LEU A 429 34.41 -2.60 -9.56
N MET A 430 35.20 -2.86 -10.61
CA MET A 430 35.71 -4.19 -10.87
C MET A 430 36.76 -4.58 -9.81
N MET A 431 36.58 -5.75 -9.20
CA MET A 431 37.47 -6.26 -8.16
C MET A 431 38.89 -6.45 -8.72
N THR A 432 39.87 -5.79 -8.12
CA THR A 432 41.27 -5.81 -8.58
C THR A 432 42.04 -6.94 -7.91
N PRO A 433 42.62 -7.90 -8.64
CA PRO A 433 43.48 -8.91 -8.03
C PRO A 433 44.79 -8.28 -7.53
N LEU A 434 45.24 -8.66 -6.33
CA LEU A 434 46.55 -8.24 -5.85
C LEU A 434 47.68 -8.78 -6.74
N LEU A 435 48.72 -7.98 -6.94
CA LEU A 435 49.83 -8.27 -7.85
C LEU A 435 50.63 -9.52 -7.47
N ASP A 436 50.62 -9.88 -6.19
CA ASP A 436 51.37 -11.00 -5.63
C ASP A 436 50.56 -12.30 -5.53
N ASN A 437 49.33 -12.30 -6.06
CA ASN A 437 48.50 -13.51 -6.19
C ASN A 437 49.14 -14.52 -7.15
N LYS A 438 49.26 -15.78 -6.73
CA LYS A 438 49.79 -16.86 -7.57
C LYS A 438 48.65 -17.72 -8.09
N LYS A 439 48.78 -18.22 -9.32
CA LYS A 439 47.81 -19.17 -9.92
C LYS A 439 47.67 -20.48 -9.14
N SER A 440 48.65 -20.81 -8.30
CA SER A 440 48.66 -22.00 -7.44
C SER A 440 47.88 -21.83 -6.14
N ASP A 441 47.51 -20.60 -5.78
CA ASP A 441 46.80 -20.29 -4.55
C ASP A 441 45.34 -20.75 -4.64
N LYS A 442 44.81 -21.30 -3.54
CA LYS A 442 43.53 -22.03 -3.54
C LYS A 442 42.45 -21.33 -2.74
N TYR A 443 42.82 -20.33 -1.94
CA TYR A 443 41.91 -19.61 -1.06
C TYR A 443 41.89 -18.15 -1.44
N PHE A 444 40.70 -17.58 -1.56
CA PHE A 444 40.46 -16.23 -2.04
C PHE A 444 39.70 -15.43 -0.98
N TYR A 445 40.18 -14.23 -0.71
CA TYR A 445 39.64 -13.31 0.26
C TYR A 445 39.36 -11.97 -0.41
N GLU A 446 38.16 -11.45 -0.18
CA GLU A 446 37.75 -10.12 -0.63
C GLU A 446 38.15 -9.08 0.42
N ILE A 447 38.91 -8.08 -0.01
CA ILE A 447 39.36 -6.97 0.83
C ILE A 447 38.68 -5.70 0.33
N ILE A 448 37.79 -5.15 1.16
CA ILE A 448 37.03 -3.93 0.86
C ILE A 448 37.61 -2.78 1.67
N VAL A 449 38.05 -1.73 1.00
CA VAL A 449 38.71 -0.58 1.61
C VAL A 449 37.84 0.66 1.45
N PHE A 450 37.49 1.29 2.58
CA PHE A 450 36.67 2.51 2.61
C PHE A 450 37.55 3.72 2.88
N THR A 451 37.73 4.57 1.87
CA THR A 451 38.42 5.85 2.06
C THR A 451 37.40 6.91 2.46
N GLY A 452 37.66 7.64 3.55
CA GLY A 452 36.69 8.60 4.08
C GLY A 452 36.45 9.81 3.17
N MET A 453 35.43 10.60 3.51
CA MET A 453 34.95 11.72 2.68
C MET A 453 35.51 13.10 3.07
N ARG A 454 36.43 13.19 4.04
CA ARG A 454 37.05 14.46 4.45
C ARG A 454 37.90 15.05 3.31
N ASN A 455 38.14 16.36 3.34
CA ASN A 455 39.13 16.94 2.42
C ASN A 455 40.47 16.25 2.64
N ASP A 456 41.18 15.96 1.54
CA ASP A 456 42.49 15.30 1.55
C ASP A 456 42.48 13.92 2.23
N ALA A 457 41.33 13.23 2.21
CA ALA A 457 41.19 11.90 2.78
C ALA A 457 41.79 10.79 1.93
N GLY A 458 41.97 11.01 0.63
CA GLY A 458 42.58 10.04 -0.29
C GLY A 458 44.10 10.11 -0.28
N THR A 459 44.76 9.06 -0.78
CA THR A 459 46.22 8.98 -0.78
C THR A 459 46.78 8.49 -2.11
N LYS A 460 47.99 8.96 -2.45
CA LYS A 460 48.84 8.41 -3.52
C LYS A 460 50.06 7.66 -2.96
N SER A 461 50.14 7.52 -1.64
CA SER A 461 51.17 6.71 -0.98
C SER A 461 50.93 5.22 -1.22
N LYS A 462 51.98 4.40 -1.16
CA LYS A 462 51.82 2.95 -1.22
C LYS A 462 51.28 2.44 0.10
N VAL A 463 50.13 1.79 0.04
CA VAL A 463 49.46 1.23 1.23
C VAL A 463 49.69 -0.27 1.28
N TYR A 464 50.16 -0.73 2.43
CA TYR A 464 50.45 -2.13 2.69
C TYR A 464 49.67 -2.64 3.90
N PHE A 465 49.31 -3.91 3.88
CA PHE A 465 48.65 -4.57 4.99
C PHE A 465 49.23 -5.96 5.27
N ILE A 466 49.02 -6.43 6.49
CA ILE A 466 49.34 -7.78 6.94
C ILE A 466 48.11 -8.28 7.69
N LEU A 467 47.59 -9.43 7.27
CA LEU A 467 46.52 -10.13 7.96
C LEU A 467 47.12 -11.36 8.67
N SER A 468 46.86 -11.50 9.97
CA SER A 468 47.38 -12.60 10.77
C SER A 468 46.25 -13.53 11.23
N ASP A 469 46.53 -14.83 11.17
CA ASP A 469 45.79 -15.91 11.83
C ASP A 469 46.54 -16.34 13.11
N ASN A 470 46.07 -17.41 13.76
CA ASN A 470 46.70 -18.02 14.94
C ASN A 470 48.06 -18.65 14.65
N ASP A 471 48.22 -19.25 13.47
CA ASP A 471 49.41 -20.03 13.15
C ASP A 471 50.32 -19.37 12.09
N ASN A 472 49.82 -18.41 11.31
CA ASN A 472 50.55 -17.77 10.20
C ASN A 472 50.07 -16.33 9.90
N ASP A 473 50.86 -15.58 9.13
CA ASP A 473 50.45 -14.31 8.53
C ASP A 473 50.45 -14.36 7.00
N THR A 474 49.78 -13.40 6.36
CA THR A 474 49.77 -13.27 4.90
C THR A 474 51.09 -12.73 4.33
N GLY A 475 52.04 -12.34 5.17
CA GLY A 475 53.12 -11.42 4.80
C GLY A 475 52.61 -10.02 4.43
N LEU A 476 53.54 -9.16 4.00
CA LEU A 476 53.25 -7.81 3.54
C LEU A 476 52.57 -7.83 2.16
N ARG A 477 51.32 -7.37 2.11
CA ARG A 477 50.51 -7.25 0.89
C ARG A 477 50.40 -5.79 0.48
N LEU A 478 50.53 -5.49 -0.80
CA LEU A 478 50.44 -4.13 -1.36
C LEU A 478 49.07 -3.94 -2.01
N LEU A 479 48.37 -2.87 -1.65
CA LEU A 479 47.16 -2.44 -2.36
C LEU A 479 47.58 -1.63 -3.59
N ASP A 480 47.51 -2.27 -4.76
CA ASP A 480 47.88 -1.66 -6.04
C ASP A 480 46.88 -2.06 -7.13
N ALA A 481 46.65 -1.17 -8.09
CA ALA A 481 45.70 -1.36 -9.19
C ALA A 481 46.04 -0.52 -10.42
N GLU A 482 45.62 -0.98 -11.60
CA GLU A 482 45.64 -0.19 -12.83
C GLU A 482 44.54 0.88 -12.82
N GLY A 483 44.71 1.92 -12.00
CA GLY A 483 43.74 3.01 -11.87
C GLY A 483 43.97 3.87 -10.62
N SER A 484 43.12 4.88 -10.43
CA SER A 484 43.15 5.68 -9.20
C SER A 484 42.36 4.98 -8.09
N ILE A 485 43.11 4.37 -7.17
CA ILE A 485 42.60 3.74 -5.95
C ILE A 485 42.77 4.67 -4.75
N LEU A 486 42.04 4.38 -3.67
CA LEU A 486 42.15 5.08 -2.38
C LEU A 486 41.88 6.59 -2.50
N GLU A 487 41.02 6.96 -3.45
CA GLU A 487 40.54 8.32 -3.61
C GLU A 487 39.54 8.69 -2.50
N ARG A 488 39.41 9.99 -2.22
CA ARG A 488 38.42 10.52 -1.26
C ARG A 488 37.02 9.97 -1.55
N GLY A 489 36.39 9.38 -0.54
CA GLY A 489 35.03 8.84 -0.61
C GLY A 489 34.88 7.59 -1.47
N ASN A 490 35.98 6.99 -1.92
CA ASN A 490 35.97 5.82 -2.77
C ASN A 490 35.90 4.52 -1.95
N ILE A 491 35.32 3.49 -2.57
CA ILE A 491 35.30 2.12 -2.06
C ILE A 491 36.09 1.28 -3.06
N ASP A 492 37.20 0.69 -2.62
CA ASP A 492 38.09 -0.10 -3.46
C ASP A 492 38.02 -1.57 -3.06
N LEU A 493 37.82 -2.46 -4.03
CA LEU A 493 37.66 -3.90 -3.84
C LEU A 493 38.89 -4.63 -4.39
N PHE A 494 39.56 -5.39 -3.53
CA PHE A 494 40.73 -6.18 -3.88
C PHE A 494 40.49 -7.67 -3.64
N LEU A 495 40.98 -8.51 -4.56
CA LEU A 495 40.99 -9.96 -4.40
C LEU A 495 42.38 -10.42 -3.96
N MET A 496 42.49 -10.96 -2.74
CA MET A 496 43.71 -11.56 -2.22
C MET A 496 43.63 -13.08 -2.34
N ALA A 497 44.66 -13.70 -2.91
CA ALA A 497 44.81 -15.15 -3.00
C ALA A 497 45.93 -15.61 -2.06
N VAL A 498 45.69 -16.72 -1.35
CA VAL A 498 46.65 -17.33 -0.43
C VAL A 498 46.68 -18.85 -0.58
N SER A 499 47.83 -19.44 -0.27
CA SER A 499 48.10 -20.87 -0.46
C SER A 499 47.39 -21.76 0.58
N SER A 500 47.17 -21.24 1.79
CA SER A 500 46.50 -21.92 2.90
C SER A 500 45.33 -21.08 3.42
N CYS A 501 44.28 -21.73 3.93
CA CYS A 501 43.16 -21.03 4.55
C CYS A 501 43.65 -20.22 5.77
N LEU A 502 43.28 -18.95 5.82
CA LEU A 502 43.30 -18.13 7.02
C LEU A 502 42.10 -18.56 7.87
N GLY A 503 42.36 -19.07 9.06
CA GLY A 503 41.38 -19.32 10.10
C GLY A 503 40.84 -18.03 10.71
N PRO A 504 40.28 -18.06 11.94
CA PRO A 504 39.78 -16.84 12.59
C PRO A 504 40.92 -15.83 12.77
N SER A 505 40.79 -14.68 12.12
CA SER A 505 41.82 -13.65 12.11
C SER A 505 42.07 -13.09 13.51
N ASN A 506 43.36 -12.96 13.86
CA ASN A 506 43.79 -12.39 15.13
C ASN A 506 43.93 -10.88 15.05
N TYR A 507 44.56 -10.36 14.00
CA TYR A 507 44.66 -8.93 13.76
C TYR A 507 44.92 -8.59 12.29
N LEU A 508 44.55 -7.38 11.90
CA LEU A 508 44.90 -6.74 10.64
C LEU A 508 45.78 -5.53 10.98
N ARG A 509 46.95 -5.43 10.33
CA ARG A 509 47.80 -4.24 10.38
C ARG A 509 47.81 -3.60 9.01
N ILE A 510 47.55 -2.30 8.94
CA ILE A 510 47.62 -1.52 7.71
C ILE A 510 48.54 -0.32 7.92
N GLY A 511 49.31 0.05 6.90
CA GLY A 511 50.24 1.16 6.94
C GLY A 511 50.51 1.71 5.55
N HIS A 512 51.18 2.85 5.48
CA HIS A 512 51.52 3.52 4.22
C HIS A 512 52.92 4.14 4.31
N ASP A 513 53.58 4.32 3.17
CA ASP A 513 54.97 4.78 3.07
C ASP A 513 55.14 6.31 3.01
N ASN A 514 54.05 7.07 3.08
CA ASN A 514 54.03 8.53 2.92
C ASN A 514 54.67 9.03 1.61
N SER A 515 54.71 8.23 0.55
CA SER A 515 55.34 8.64 -0.71
C SER A 515 54.52 9.65 -1.52
N GLY A 516 53.26 9.92 -1.15
CA GLY A 516 52.41 10.91 -1.82
C GLY A 516 52.88 12.35 -1.61
N ASP A 517 52.57 13.23 -2.56
CA ASP A 517 52.95 14.65 -2.47
C ASP A 517 51.97 15.45 -1.59
N SER A 518 52.50 16.16 -0.59
CA SER A 518 51.74 17.10 0.27
C SER A 518 50.45 16.50 0.88
N SER A 519 49.27 16.97 0.46
CA SER A 519 47.95 16.51 0.89
C SER A 519 47.68 15.04 0.55
N ASP A 520 48.33 14.49 -0.48
CA ASP A 520 48.13 13.10 -0.93
C ASP A 520 49.01 12.10 -0.14
N ALA A 521 49.87 12.58 0.77
CA ALA A 521 50.71 11.73 1.63
C ALA A 521 49.90 11.06 2.75
N SER A 522 48.98 11.82 3.36
CA SER A 522 48.08 11.34 4.40
C SER A 522 46.92 10.53 3.84
N TRP A 523 46.35 9.67 4.67
CA TRP A 523 45.19 8.86 4.30
C TRP A 523 44.21 8.77 5.47
N PHE A 524 42.92 8.96 5.19
CA PHE A 524 41.86 8.76 6.16
C PHE A 524 41.06 7.51 5.82
N LEU A 525 41.53 6.38 6.34
CA LEU A 525 40.86 5.09 6.33
C LEU A 525 39.68 5.10 7.31
N LYS A 526 38.50 4.67 6.86
CA LYS A 526 37.27 4.62 7.67
C LYS A 526 37.10 3.27 8.36
#